data_AF-A0A2V8R0I5-F1
#
_entry.id   AF-A0A2V8R0I5-F1
#
_cell.length_a   1.000
_cell.length_b   1.000
_cell.length_c   1.000
_cell.angle_alpha   90.00
_cell.angle_beta   90.00
_cell.angle_gamma   90.00
#
_symmetry.space_group_name_H-M   'P 1'
#
loop_
_entity.id
_entity.type
_entity.pdbx_description
1 polymer ?
#
loop_
_entity_poly.entity_id
_entity_poly.type
_entity_poly.pdbx_seq_one_letter_code
_entity_poly.pdbx_strand_id
1 'polypeptide(L)' 'MSSKSSTSPKRLTRAEQEVQSAAERLNSQIDDALAAVAALKAPDGVEELEACADRLERAARDLSVALRELTEERRESDSR' A
#
# COMPACT_ATOMS: atom_id res chain seq x y z
N MET A 1 36.24 -5.82 22.55
CA MET A 1 36.00 -5.15 21.25
C MET A 1 34.85 -5.88 20.58
N SER A 2 33.63 -5.34 20.64
CA SER A 2 32.46 -5.96 20.00
C SER A 2 32.22 -5.29 18.66
N SER A 3 32.45 -6.04 17.59
CA SER A 3 32.20 -5.65 16.21
C SER A 3 30.70 -5.38 16.02
N LYS A 4 30.32 -4.10 15.98
CA LYS A 4 29.01 -3.67 15.48
C LYS A 4 28.99 -3.95 13.97
N SER A 5 28.29 -5.00 13.57
CA SER A 5 27.91 -5.23 12.19
C SER A 5 27.06 -4.05 11.72
N SER A 6 27.69 -3.14 11.00
CA SER A 6 27.05 -2.08 10.23
C SER A 6 26.29 -2.72 9.08
N THR A 7 25.07 -3.15 9.34
CA THR A 7 24.13 -3.55 8.29
C THR A 7 23.70 -2.28 7.57
N SER A 8 24.36 -1.99 6.44
CA SER A 8 23.91 -0.94 5.53
C SER A 8 22.42 -1.19 5.18
N PRO A 9 21.55 -0.17 5.19
CA PRO A 9 20.16 -0.37 4.82
C PRO A 9 20.13 -0.95 3.41
N LYS A 10 19.57 -2.16 3.27
CA LYS A 10 19.36 -2.77 1.95
C LYS A 10 18.48 -1.81 1.17
N ARG A 11 18.98 -1.33 0.02
CA ARG A 11 18.15 -0.57 -0.92
C ARG A 11 17.10 -1.52 -1.47
N LEU A 12 15.85 -1.13 -1.35
CA LEU A 12 14.73 -1.86 -1.94
C LEU A 12 14.91 -1.95 -3.45
N THR A 13 14.48 -3.06 -4.04
CA THR A 13 14.29 -3.09 -5.49
C THR A 13 13.16 -2.14 -5.89
N ARG A 14 13.05 -1.86 -7.18
CA ARG A 14 11.97 -1.02 -7.69
C ARG A 14 10.59 -1.61 -7.35
N ALA A 15 10.36 -2.91 -7.59
CA ALA A 15 9.10 -3.55 -7.24
C ALA A 15 8.83 -3.55 -5.73
N GLU A 16 9.85 -3.75 -4.89
CA GLU A 16 9.69 -3.63 -3.44
C GLU A 16 9.26 -2.21 -3.03
N GLN A 17 9.81 -1.19 -3.68
CA GLN A 17 9.43 0.20 -3.44
C GLN A 17 8.02 0.53 -3.96
N GLU A 18 7.61 -0.06 -5.09
CA GLU A 18 6.26 0.09 -5.65
C GLU A 18 5.21 -0.57 -4.75
N VAL A 19 5.49 -1.77 -4.23
CA VAL A 19 4.64 -2.45 -3.23
C VAL A 19 4.53 -1.61 -1.96
N GLN A 20 5.65 -1.12 -1.41
CA GLN A 20 5.62 -0.27 -0.21
C GLN A 20 4.76 0.97 -0.45
N SER A 21 4.99 1.67 -1.57
CA SER A 21 4.25 2.88 -1.92
C SER A 21 2.75 2.62 -2.10
N ALA A 22 2.38 1.47 -2.70
CA ALA A 22 0.98 1.07 -2.85
C ALA A 22 0.32 0.75 -1.51
N ALA A 23 1.03 0.06 -0.61
CA ALA A 23 0.54 -0.23 0.74
C ALA A 23 0.34 1.05 1.57
N GLU A 24 1.28 1.99 1.51
CA GLU A 24 1.16 3.29 2.18
C GLU A 24 -0.05 4.08 1.66
N ARG A 25 -0.30 4.08 0.34
CA ARG A 25 -1.50 4.70 -0.24
C ARG A 25 -2.78 4.04 0.26
N LEU A 26 -2.84 2.70 0.30
CA LEU A 26 -4.01 1.99 0.79
C LEU A 26 -4.30 2.33 2.27
N ASN A 27 -3.27 2.39 3.11
CA ASN A 27 -3.42 2.80 4.50
C ASN A 27 -4.01 4.21 4.61
N SER A 28 -3.50 5.17 3.84
CA SER A 28 -4.06 6.53 3.81
C SER A 28 -5.54 6.55 3.38
N GLN A 29 -5.93 5.72 2.40
CA GLN A 29 -7.34 5.63 1.99
C GLN A 29 -8.23 4.99 3.07
N ILE A 30 -7.70 4.06 3.87
CA ILE A 30 -8.40 3.49 5.02
C ILE A 30 -8.62 4.57 6.09
N ASP A 31 -7.60 5.36 6.39
CA ASP A 31 -7.70 6.46 7.36
C ASP A 31 -8.73 7.51 6.92
N ASP A 32 -8.73 7.88 5.64
CA ASP A 32 -9.71 8.81 5.06
C ASP A 32 -11.15 8.26 5.17
N ALA A 33 -11.35 6.97 4.88
CA ALA A 33 -12.65 6.33 4.99
C ALA A 33 -13.16 6.28 6.45
N LEU A 34 -12.27 5.99 7.41
CA LEU A 34 -12.61 6.02 8.84
C LEU A 34 -13.00 7.44 9.29
N ALA A 35 -12.30 8.46 8.80
CA ALA A 35 -12.64 9.86 9.07
C ALA A 35 -14.00 10.24 8.50
N ALA A 36 -14.30 9.83 7.26
CA ALA A 36 -15.61 10.05 6.62
C ALA A 36 -16.75 9.40 7.43
N VAL A 37 -16.54 8.15 7.90
CA VAL A 37 -17.52 7.46 8.75
C VAL A 37 -17.74 8.20 10.07
N ALA A 38 -16.69 8.72 10.70
CA ALA A 38 -16.82 9.50 11.93
C ALA A 38 -17.56 10.84 11.72
N ALA A 39 -17.51 11.40 10.51
CA ALA A 39 -18.14 12.66 10.13
C ALA A 39 -19.64 12.55 9.79
N LEU A 40 -20.18 11.34 9.56
CA LEU A 40 -21.59 11.03 9.21
C LEU A 40 -22.66 11.46 10.22
N LYS A 41 -22.33 12.30 11.21
CA LYS A 41 -23.34 12.93 12.08
C LYS A 41 -24.31 13.84 11.29
N ALA A 42 -23.97 14.21 10.05
CA ALA A 42 -24.82 14.95 9.14
C ALA A 42 -25.42 14.03 8.05
N PRO A 43 -26.70 14.23 7.65
CA PRO A 43 -27.42 13.34 6.73
C PRO A 43 -26.90 13.32 5.28
N ASP A 44 -25.96 14.21 4.93
CA ASP A 44 -25.52 14.42 3.54
C ASP A 44 -24.24 13.63 3.18
N GLY A 45 -23.69 12.83 4.10
CA GLY A 45 -22.39 12.17 3.93
C GLY A 45 -22.37 10.85 3.13
N VAL A 46 -23.48 10.48 2.46
CA VAL A 46 -23.58 9.20 1.73
C VAL A 46 -22.71 9.19 0.46
N GLU A 47 -22.66 10.30 -0.28
CA GLU A 47 -21.82 10.41 -1.49
C GLU A 47 -20.32 10.34 -1.16
N GLU A 48 -19.91 10.85 0.01
CA GLU A 48 -18.53 10.76 0.48
C GLU A 48 -18.11 9.30 0.78
N LEU A 49 -19.05 8.47 1.25
CA LEU A 49 -18.80 7.05 1.49
C LEU A 49 -18.60 6.26 0.20
N GLU A 50 -19.43 6.51 -0.82
CA GLU A 50 -19.28 5.87 -2.13
C GLU A 50 -17.93 6.23 -2.76
N ALA A 51 -17.56 7.51 -2.71
CA ALA A 51 -16.26 7.96 -3.19
C ALA A 51 -15.09 7.35 -2.40
N CYS A 52 -15.23 7.15 -1.09
CA CYS A 52 -14.24 6.43 -0.28
C CYS A 52 -14.13 4.95 -0.70
N ALA A 53 -15.25 4.27 -0.94
CA ALA A 53 -15.27 2.88 -1.37
C ALA A 53 -14.53 2.69 -2.72
N ASP A 54 -14.80 3.55 -3.70
CA ASP A 54 -14.13 3.52 -5.01
C ASP A 54 -12.61 3.69 -4.89
N ARG A 55 -12.16 4.62 -4.05
CA ARG A 55 -10.73 4.86 -3.82
C ARG A 55 -10.06 3.67 -3.13
N LEU A 56 -10.73 3.06 -2.15
CA LEU A 56 -10.24 1.85 -1.47
C LEU A 56 -10.13 0.68 -2.45
N GLU A 57 -11.14 0.44 -3.28
CA GLU A 57 -11.10 -0.62 -4.29
C GLU A 57 -9.93 -0.43 -5.24
N ARG A 58 -9.73 0.80 -5.74
CA ARG A 58 -8.62 1.11 -6.63
C ARG A 58 -7.26 0.90 -5.96
N ALA A 59 -7.06 1.42 -4.75
CA ALA A 59 -5.81 1.27 -4.02
C ALA A 59 -5.50 -0.21 -3.69
N ALA A 60 -6.51 -0.99 -3.34
CA ALA A 60 -6.35 -2.42 -3.09
C ALA A 60 -5.97 -3.19 -4.36
N ARG A 61 -6.56 -2.83 -5.52
CA ARG A 61 -6.18 -3.39 -6.82
C ARG A 61 -4.73 -3.05 -7.18
N ASP A 62 -4.33 -1.79 -7.01
CA ASP A 62 -2.96 -1.35 -7.29
C ASP A 62 -1.95 -2.13 -6.44
N LEU A 63 -2.22 -2.31 -5.14
CA LEU A 63 -1.38 -3.13 -4.26
C LEU A 63 -1.34 -4.60 -4.70
N SER A 64 -2.48 -5.16 -5.10
CA SER A 64 -2.55 -6.54 -5.59
C SER A 64 -1.70 -6.74 -6.85
N VAL A 65 -1.71 -5.78 -7.77
CA VAL A 65 -0.88 -5.81 -8.99
C VAL A 65 0.60 -5.73 -8.62
N ALA A 66 1.01 -4.75 -7.80
CA ALA A 66 2.41 -4.59 -7.40
C ALA A 66 2.97 -5.84 -6.69
N LEU A 67 2.17 -6.52 -5.86
CA LEU A 67 2.57 -7.77 -5.21
C LEU A 67 2.77 -8.93 -6.20
N ARG A 68 1.96 -8.98 -7.27
CA ARG A 68 2.12 -10.00 -8.33
C ARG A 68 3.37 -9.74 -9.14
N GLU A 69 3.63 -8.49 -9.52
CA GLU A 69 4.84 -8.08 -10.24
C GLU A 69 6.09 -8.39 -9.41
N LEU A 70 6.09 -8.08 -8.10
CA LEU A 70 7.19 -8.45 -7.21
C LEU A 70 7.40 -9.97 -7.13
N THR A 71 6.32 -10.75 -7.16
CA THR A 71 6.39 -12.21 -7.15
C THR A 71 7.01 -12.73 -8.46
N GLU A 72 6.64 -12.15 -9.60
CA GLU A 72 7.17 -12.47 -10.91
C GLU A 72 8.67 -12.15 -10.99
N GLU A 73 9.10 -10.94 -10.56
CA GLU A 73 10.52 -10.57 -10.49
C GLU A 73 11.34 -11.55 -9.65
N ARG A 74 10.80 -12.01 -8.52
CA ARG A 74 11.49 -12.99 -7.66
C ARG A 74 11.59 -14.36 -8.32
N ARG A 75 10.55 -14.82 -9.00
CA ARG A 75 10.59 -16.09 -9.75
C ARG A 75 11.58 -16.07 -10.90
N GLU A 76 11.65 -14.96 -11.64
CA GLU A 76 12.61 -14.79 -12.72
C GLU A 76 14.05 -14.77 -12.18
N SER A 77 14.27 -14.10 -11.05
CA SER A 77 15.57 -14.05 -10.37
C SER A 77 16.03 -15.43 -9.86
N ASP A 78 15.12 -16.24 -9.33
CA ASP A 78 15.42 -17.60 -8.82
C ASP A 78 15.67 -18.61 -9.97
N SER A 79 15.20 -18.31 -11.19
CA SER A 79 15.33 -19.19 -12.37
C SER A 79 16.61 -18.98 -13.18
N ARG A 80 17.45 -18.01 -12.81
CA ARG A 80 18.73 -17.66 -13.44
C ARG A 80 19.93 -18.18 -12.65
#